data_AF-A0AAN8EDH8-F1
#
_entry.id   AF-A0AAN8EDH8-F1
#
_cell.length_a   1.000
_cell.length_b   1.000
_cell.length_c   1.000
_cell.angle_alpha   90.00
_cell.angle_beta   90.00
_cell.angle_gamma   90.00
#
_symmetry.space_group_name_H-M   'P 1'
#
loop_
_entity.id
_entity.type
_entity.pdbx_description
1 polymer ?
#
loop_
_entity_poly.entity_id
_entity_poly.type
_entity_poly.pdbx_seq_one_letter_code
_entity_poly.pdbx_strand_id
1 'polypeptide(L)'
;MGLKNKDGVDIKDVWKNEGIKSYMGMTFEGFPNCFMIYSPHAPTALSNGPTIIESQADMITEFISSLETAKAKSVTPTAPAQEQWVETVNDLANMTLLPLTNSWWTAANVPGKKVQSLTYILGIQQYEATCREVLDGMKGFEVEYEDGKTKIDQEMPTKATAAA
;
A
#
# COMPACT_ATOMS: atom_id res chain seq x y z
N MET A 1 -2.39 11.32 -15.16
CA MET A 1 -1.72 12.17 -14.17
C MET A 1 -0.23 12.36 -14.47
N GLY A 2 0.42 11.52 -15.28
CA GLY A 2 1.84 11.72 -15.64
C GLY A 2 2.79 11.57 -14.44
N LEU A 3 2.38 10.78 -13.44
CA LEU A 3 3.16 10.53 -12.25
C LEU A 3 4.32 9.61 -12.61
N LYS A 4 5.54 10.04 -12.29
CA LYS A 4 6.77 9.33 -12.63
C LYS A 4 7.53 8.92 -11.38
N ASN A 5 8.13 7.74 -11.42
CA ASN A 5 8.99 7.25 -10.35
C ASN A 5 10.33 8.01 -10.35
N LYS A 6 11.19 7.73 -9.37
CA LYS A 6 12.53 8.35 -9.23
C LYS A 6 13.43 8.17 -10.47
N ASP A 7 13.16 7.15 -11.28
CA ASP A 7 13.91 6.81 -12.50
C ASP A 7 13.26 7.41 -13.77
N GLY A 8 12.19 8.20 -13.62
CA GLY A 8 11.49 8.89 -14.71
C GLY A 8 10.46 8.05 -15.47
N VAL A 9 10.14 6.84 -15.00
CA VAL A 9 9.17 5.92 -15.61
C VAL A 9 7.76 6.28 -15.15
N ASP A 10 6.79 6.34 -16.08
CA ASP A 10 5.39 6.62 -15.76
C ASP A 10 4.76 5.46 -14.98
N ILE A 11 4.00 5.75 -13.93
CA ILE A 11 3.29 4.74 -13.12
C ILE A 11 2.39 3.84 -13.95
N LYS A 12 1.84 4.37 -15.06
CA LYS A 12 1.05 3.58 -16.01
C LYS A 12 1.87 2.45 -16.61
N ASP A 13 3.12 2.70 -16.95
CA ASP A 13 4.02 1.71 -17.55
C ASP A 13 4.49 0.69 -16.51
N VAL A 14 4.80 1.15 -15.29
CA VAL A 14 5.10 0.26 -14.15
C VAL A 14 3.94 -0.72 -13.92
N TRP A 15 2.73 -0.21 -13.74
CA TRP A 15 1.56 -1.05 -13.46
C TRP A 15 1.11 -1.90 -14.64
N LYS A 16 1.37 -1.48 -15.88
CA LYS A 16 1.11 -2.29 -17.07
C LYS A 16 1.99 -3.54 -17.09
N ASN A 17 3.25 -3.43 -16.69
CA ASN A 17 4.21 -4.52 -16.75
C ASN A 17 4.13 -5.45 -15.54
N GLU A 18 3.90 -4.90 -14.34
CA GLU A 18 4.02 -5.66 -13.09
C GLU A 18 2.67 -5.99 -12.41
N GLY A 19 1.60 -5.35 -12.88
CA GLY A 19 0.34 -5.22 -12.17
C GLY A 19 0.34 -4.00 -11.23
N ILE A 20 -0.84 -3.65 -10.74
CA ILE A 20 -0.98 -2.60 -9.74
C ILE A 20 -0.33 -3.11 -8.45
N LYS A 21 0.56 -2.31 -7.86
CA LYS A 21 1.20 -2.60 -6.58
C LYS A 21 1.19 -1.33 -5.73
N SER A 22 0.94 -1.48 -4.44
CA SER A 22 1.03 -0.41 -3.45
C SER A 22 1.32 -1.05 -2.11
N TYR A 23 1.99 -0.32 -1.23
CA TYR A 23 2.19 -0.71 0.15
C TYR A 23 1.13 -0.05 1.03
N MET A 24 0.36 -0.88 1.74
CA MET A 24 -0.81 -0.49 2.54
C MET A 24 -1.92 0.23 1.76
N GLY A 25 -1.87 0.28 0.43
CA GLY A 25 -2.74 1.15 -0.34
C GLY A 25 -2.58 2.64 0.00
N MET A 26 -1.38 3.03 0.46
CA MET A 26 -1.03 4.41 0.79
C MET A 26 0.24 4.89 0.11
N THR A 27 1.21 4.01 -0.16
CA THR A 27 2.52 4.37 -0.75
C THR A 27 2.91 3.42 -1.88
N PHE A 28 3.91 3.80 -2.69
CA PHE A 28 4.34 3.04 -3.87
C PHE A 28 5.86 2.95 -3.95
N GLU A 29 6.38 1.76 -4.22
CA GLU A 29 7.81 1.55 -4.43
C GLU A 29 8.28 2.39 -5.63
N GLY A 30 9.44 3.03 -5.51
CA GLY A 30 10.00 3.89 -6.54
C GLY A 30 9.41 5.31 -6.61
N PHE A 31 8.39 5.64 -5.80
CA PHE A 31 7.80 6.99 -5.73
C PHE A 31 8.00 7.61 -4.33
N PRO A 32 9.19 8.20 -4.05
CA PRO A 32 9.49 8.77 -2.75
C PRO A 32 8.50 9.87 -2.35
N ASN A 33 8.10 9.89 -1.08
CA ASN A 33 7.17 10.87 -0.50
C ASN A 33 5.81 10.93 -1.22
N CYS A 34 5.45 9.90 -1.97
CA CYS A 34 4.16 9.83 -2.67
C CYS A 34 3.14 9.07 -1.83
N PHE A 35 2.10 9.79 -1.42
CA PHE A 35 0.98 9.25 -0.68
C PHE A 35 -0.31 9.33 -1.49
N MET A 36 -1.12 8.28 -1.44
CA MET A 36 -2.47 8.24 -2.01
C MET A 36 -3.46 7.71 -0.98
N ILE A 37 -4.68 8.24 -1.03
CA ILE A 37 -5.81 7.77 -0.23
C ILE A 37 -6.86 7.14 -1.14
N TYR A 38 -7.69 6.28 -0.59
CA TYR A 38 -8.74 5.54 -1.31
C TYR A 38 -8.18 4.81 -2.54
N SER A 39 -7.00 4.22 -2.40
CA SER A 39 -6.22 3.62 -3.49
C SER A 39 -6.27 2.07 -3.46
N PRO A 40 -5.76 1.38 -4.50
CA PRO A 40 -5.72 -0.09 -4.53
C PRO A 40 -4.95 -0.67 -3.33
N HIS A 41 -5.38 -1.86 -2.88
CA HIS A 41 -4.88 -2.60 -1.71
C HIS A 41 -5.17 -1.99 -0.33
N ALA A 42 -6.02 -0.96 -0.26
CA ALA A 42 -6.74 -0.56 0.95
C ALA A 42 -8.19 -1.09 0.92
N PRO A 43 -8.99 -0.97 2.01
CA PRO A 43 -10.38 -1.41 2.04
C PRO A 43 -11.29 -0.73 1.01
N THR A 44 -11.03 0.54 0.69
CA THR A 44 -11.57 1.30 -0.44
C THR A 44 -13.02 0.95 -0.77
N ALA A 45 -13.24 0.13 -1.80
CA ALA A 45 -14.53 -0.25 -2.35
C ALA A 45 -15.45 -1.06 -1.43
N LEU A 46 -14.85 -1.83 -0.51
CA LEU A 46 -15.56 -2.72 0.42
C LEU A 46 -15.72 -2.06 1.80
N SER A 47 -15.70 -0.73 1.83
CA SER A 47 -15.80 0.07 3.04
C SER A 47 -16.61 1.34 2.79
N ASN A 48 -17.01 2.05 3.84
CA ASN A 48 -17.61 3.38 3.69
C ASN A 48 -16.53 4.39 3.30
N GLY A 49 -16.68 5.01 2.12
CA GLY A 49 -15.67 5.89 1.51
C GLY A 49 -15.13 6.98 2.46
N PRO A 50 -15.98 7.85 3.04
CA PRO A 50 -15.53 8.87 3.98
C PRO A 50 -14.76 8.30 5.18
N THR A 51 -15.21 7.17 5.73
CA THR A 51 -14.56 6.56 6.91
C THR A 51 -13.15 6.09 6.61
N ILE A 52 -12.93 5.40 5.48
CA ILE A 52 -11.58 4.95 5.13
C ILE A 52 -10.69 6.13 4.70
N ILE A 53 -11.27 7.17 4.08
CA ILE A 53 -10.55 8.39 3.72
C ILE A 53 -10.02 9.10 4.97
N GLU A 54 -10.85 9.28 6.00
CA GLU A 54 -10.45 9.90 7.27
C GLU A 54 -9.36 9.05 7.95
N SER A 55 -9.56 7.73 8.08
CA SER A 55 -8.58 6.82 8.68
C SER A 55 -7.22 6.87 7.96
N GLN A 56 -7.19 6.86 6.62
CA GLN A 56 -5.93 6.98 5.87
C GLN A 56 -5.32 8.37 5.97
N ALA A 57 -6.12 9.44 5.96
CA ALA A 57 -5.62 10.80 6.10
C ALA A 57 -4.94 11.02 7.46
N ASP A 58 -5.55 10.54 8.55
CA ASP A 58 -4.99 10.61 9.89
C ASP A 58 -3.65 9.86 9.95
N MET A 59 -3.63 8.60 9.52
CA MET A 59 -2.39 7.80 9.51
C MET A 59 -1.26 8.43 8.66
N ILE A 60 -1.59 8.96 7.48
CA ILE A 60 -0.58 9.58 6.60
C ILE A 60 -0.05 10.88 7.22
N THR A 61 -0.92 11.72 7.78
CA THR A 61 -0.49 12.99 8.37
C THR A 61 0.33 12.78 9.65
N GLU A 62 -0.04 11.82 10.50
CA GLU A 62 0.75 11.40 11.65
C GLU A 62 2.11 10.84 11.23
N PHE A 63 2.15 10.01 10.18
CA PHE A 63 3.41 9.47 9.66
C PHE A 63 4.34 10.56 9.11
N ILE A 64 3.79 11.52 8.34
CA ILE A 64 4.55 12.67 7.85
C ILE A 64 5.10 13.49 9.02
N SER A 65 4.31 13.74 10.07
CA SER A 65 4.76 14.44 11.28
C SER A 65 5.93 13.72 11.99
N SER A 66 5.87 12.39 12.09
CA SER A 66 6.97 11.56 12.61
C SER A 66 8.23 11.65 11.74
N LEU A 67 8.07 11.65 10.41
CA LEU A 67 9.19 11.78 9.46
C LEU A 67 9.85 13.16 9.56
N GLU A 68 9.07 14.24 9.64
CA GLU A 68 9.57 15.60 9.83
C GLU A 68 10.33 15.73 11.16
N THR A 69 9.76 15.20 12.25
CA THR A 69 10.40 15.17 13.58
C THR A 69 11.74 14.42 13.54
N ALA A 70 11.80 13.33 12.77
CA ALA A 70 13.02 12.54 12.58
C ALA A 70 14.01 13.15 11.58
N LYS A 71 13.68 14.30 10.95
CA LYS A 71 14.47 14.93 9.88
C LYS A 71 14.69 14.00 8.68
N ALA A 72 13.65 13.26 8.31
CA ALA A 72 13.64 12.47 7.08
C ALA A 72 13.49 13.39 5.87
N LYS A 73 14.37 13.21 4.89
CA LYS A 73 14.34 13.87 3.58
C LYS A 73 13.44 13.12 2.60
N SER A 74 13.50 11.79 2.61
CA SER A 74 12.66 10.96 1.75
C SER A 74 12.26 9.65 2.41
N VAL A 75 11.08 9.15 2.06
CA VAL A 75 10.58 7.82 2.45
C VAL A 75 10.01 7.10 1.24
N THR A 76 10.38 5.84 1.06
CA THR A 76 9.87 4.97 -0.01
C THR A 76 9.66 3.56 0.55
N PRO A 77 8.54 2.88 0.27
CA PRO A 77 8.39 1.49 0.68
C PRO A 77 9.39 0.62 -0.10
N THR A 78 9.95 -0.38 0.56
CA THR A 78 10.83 -1.35 -0.08
C THR A 78 10.03 -2.27 -1.01
N ALA A 79 10.67 -2.76 -2.08
CA ALA A 79 10.03 -3.71 -3.00
C ALA A 79 9.48 -4.96 -2.29
N PRO A 80 10.22 -5.62 -1.36
CA PRO A 80 9.70 -6.79 -0.65
C PRO A 80 8.46 -6.48 0.19
N ALA A 81 8.42 -5.34 0.89
CA ALA A 81 7.28 -4.96 1.73
C ALA A 81 6.03 -4.72 0.87
N GLN A 82 6.18 -4.03 -0.26
CA GLN A 82 5.09 -3.83 -1.22
C GLN A 82 4.59 -5.17 -1.78
N GLU A 83 5.49 -6.06 -2.19
CA GLU A 83 5.12 -7.36 -2.75
C GLU A 83 4.40 -8.24 -1.75
N GLN A 84 4.88 -8.30 -0.51
CA GLN A 84 4.25 -9.08 0.55
C GLN A 84 2.87 -8.53 0.94
N TRP A 85 2.67 -7.21 0.91
CA TRP A 85 1.34 -6.62 1.11
C TRP A 85 0.37 -7.05 0.00
N VAL A 86 0.81 -6.98 -1.25
CA VAL A 86 0.02 -7.43 -2.40
C VAL A 86 -0.29 -8.93 -2.31
N GLU A 87 0.67 -9.76 -1.92
CA GLU A 87 0.47 -11.18 -1.68
C GLU A 87 -0.59 -11.40 -0.58
N THR A 88 -0.47 -10.69 0.54
CA THR A 88 -1.42 -10.78 1.65
C THR A 88 -2.84 -10.43 1.20
N VAL A 89 -3.01 -9.35 0.42
CA VAL A 89 -4.33 -8.96 -0.11
C VAL A 89 -4.91 -10.00 -1.08
N ASN A 90 -4.05 -10.66 -1.88
CA ASN A 90 -4.48 -11.75 -2.74
C ASN A 90 -4.83 -13.02 -1.94
N ASP A 91 -4.00 -13.40 -0.96
CA ASP A 91 -4.23 -14.56 -0.08
C ASP A 91 -5.57 -14.42 0.65
N LEU A 92 -5.83 -13.24 1.22
CA LEU A 92 -7.10 -12.95 1.89
C LEU A 92 -8.29 -13.08 0.93
N ALA A 93 -8.20 -12.48 -0.27
CA ALA A 93 -9.25 -12.60 -1.27
C ALA A 93 -9.49 -14.06 -1.68
N ASN A 94 -8.44 -14.87 -1.80
CA ASN A 94 -8.49 -16.28 -2.16
C ASN A 94 -9.19 -17.16 -1.11
N MET A 95 -9.32 -16.68 0.13
CA MET A 95 -10.12 -17.33 1.17
C MET A 95 -11.62 -17.05 1.06
N THR A 96 -12.06 -16.30 0.06
CA THR A 96 -13.46 -15.88 -0.13
C THR A 96 -14.01 -16.31 -1.50
N LEU A 97 -15.25 -15.93 -1.80
CA LEU A 97 -15.87 -16.15 -3.10
C LEU A 97 -15.49 -15.07 -4.14
N LEU A 98 -14.77 -14.00 -3.75
CA LEU A 98 -14.38 -12.90 -4.66
C LEU A 98 -13.66 -13.36 -5.94
N PRO A 99 -12.72 -14.33 -5.90
CA PRO A 99 -12.01 -14.76 -7.10
C PRO A 99 -12.89 -15.55 -8.08
N LEU A 100 -14.08 -16.00 -7.66
CA LEU A 100 -14.97 -16.82 -8.49
C LEU A 100 -15.74 -16.00 -9.53
N THR A 101 -15.59 -14.67 -9.54
CA THR A 101 -16.26 -13.78 -10.49
C THR A 101 -15.28 -12.79 -11.13
N ASN A 102 -15.41 -12.62 -12.44
CA ASN A 102 -14.71 -11.56 -13.16
C ASN A 102 -15.34 -10.21 -12.81
N SER A 103 -14.69 -9.45 -11.94
CA SER A 103 -15.19 -8.16 -11.45
C SER A 103 -14.09 -7.11 -11.48
N TRP A 104 -14.47 -5.87 -11.19
CA TRP A 104 -13.51 -4.78 -11.05
C TRP A 104 -12.70 -4.87 -9.75
N TRP A 105 -13.18 -5.60 -8.73
CA TRP A 105 -12.43 -5.88 -7.50
C TRP A 105 -11.18 -6.73 -7.75
N THR A 106 -11.21 -7.57 -8.79
CA THR A 106 -10.10 -8.46 -9.18
C THR A 106 -9.36 -7.99 -10.44
N ALA A 107 -9.65 -6.78 -10.93
CA ALA A 107 -9.18 -6.24 -12.21
C ALA A 107 -9.53 -7.06 -13.46
N ALA A 108 -10.24 -8.18 -13.31
CA ALA A 108 -10.55 -9.14 -14.38
C ALA A 108 -11.53 -8.60 -15.43
N ASN A 109 -12.21 -7.49 -15.13
CA ASN A 109 -13.10 -6.81 -16.07
C ASN A 109 -12.38 -6.05 -17.20
N VAL A 110 -11.05 -5.84 -17.11
CA VAL A 110 -10.28 -5.12 -18.14
C VAL A 110 -9.37 -6.09 -18.90
N PRO A 111 -9.61 -6.34 -20.20
CA PRO A 111 -8.76 -7.22 -21.01
C PRO A 111 -7.29 -6.79 -21.00
N GLY A 112 -6.40 -7.75 -20.84
CA GLY A 112 -4.95 -7.53 -20.85
C GLY A 112 -4.37 -6.96 -19.54
N LYS A 113 -5.18 -6.65 -18.53
CA LYS A 113 -4.68 -6.36 -17.19
C LYS A 113 -4.43 -7.65 -16.41
N LYS A 114 -3.42 -7.61 -15.53
CA LYS A 114 -3.16 -8.68 -14.56
C LYS A 114 -4.37 -8.83 -13.65
N VAL A 115 -4.90 -10.05 -13.56
CA VAL A 115 -5.96 -10.41 -12.60
C VAL A 115 -5.32 -10.52 -11.22
N GLN A 116 -5.82 -9.73 -10.26
CA GLN A 116 -5.36 -9.70 -8.87
C GLN A 116 -6.37 -8.94 -8.00
N SER A 117 -6.44 -9.28 -6.71
CA SER A 117 -7.27 -8.53 -5.77
C SER A 117 -6.74 -7.10 -5.60
N LEU A 118 -7.64 -6.12 -5.68
CA LEU A 118 -7.32 -4.70 -5.50
C LEU A 118 -7.79 -4.16 -4.15
N THR A 119 -8.34 -4.98 -3.26
CA THR A 119 -9.02 -4.50 -2.05
C THR A 119 -8.67 -5.35 -0.85
N TYR A 120 -8.27 -4.71 0.24
CA TYR A 120 -8.06 -5.36 1.53
C TYR A 120 -9.41 -5.68 2.18
N ILE A 121 -9.64 -6.94 2.55
CA ILE A 121 -11.01 -7.43 2.84
C ILE A 121 -11.34 -7.64 4.33
N LEU A 122 -10.39 -7.48 5.26
CA LEU A 122 -10.64 -7.71 6.69
C LEU A 122 -11.30 -6.52 7.41
N GLY A 123 -11.71 -5.48 6.66
CA GLY A 123 -12.37 -4.29 7.20
C GLY A 123 -11.41 -3.22 7.73
N ILE A 124 -11.96 -2.04 8.01
CA ILE A 124 -11.19 -0.85 8.38
C ILE A 124 -10.44 -1.04 9.70
N GLN A 125 -11.06 -1.65 10.72
CA GLN A 125 -10.45 -1.82 12.04
C GLN A 125 -9.14 -2.61 11.97
N GLN A 126 -9.15 -3.76 11.29
CA GLN A 126 -7.96 -4.60 11.15
C GLN A 126 -6.92 -3.95 10.24
N TYR A 127 -7.38 -3.31 9.15
CA TYR A 127 -6.51 -2.56 8.25
C TYR A 127 -5.76 -1.46 8.99
N GLU A 128 -6.47 -0.63 9.76
CA GLU A 128 -5.89 0.47 10.52
C GLU A 128 -4.89 -0.03 11.58
N ALA A 129 -5.27 -1.05 12.36
CA ALA A 129 -4.36 -1.63 13.35
C ALA A 129 -3.05 -2.14 12.71
N THR A 130 -3.15 -2.82 11.56
CA THR A 130 -1.99 -3.34 10.82
C THR A 130 -1.13 -2.19 10.27
N CYS A 131 -1.76 -1.16 9.70
CA CYS A 131 -1.05 -0.02 9.13
C CYS A 131 -0.35 0.82 10.21
N ARG A 132 -0.99 1.03 11.37
CA ARG A 132 -0.39 1.77 12.48
C ARG A 132 0.85 1.07 13.02
N GLU A 133 0.82 -0.26 13.20
CA GLU A 133 2.01 -1.03 13.60
C GLU A 133 3.20 -0.81 12.64
N VAL A 134 2.91 -0.81 11.34
CA VAL A 134 3.91 -0.56 10.29
C VAL A 134 4.45 0.86 10.36
N LEU A 135 3.58 1.86 10.40
CA LEU A 135 3.94 3.27 10.34
C LEU A 135 4.70 3.72 11.60
N ASP A 136 4.28 3.27 12.79
CA ASP A 136 4.95 3.56 14.07
C ASP A 136 6.38 2.98 14.09
N GLY A 137 6.57 1.79 13.51
CA GLY A 137 7.88 1.15 13.38
C GLY A 137 8.70 1.60 12.16
N MET A 138 8.09 2.32 11.22
CA MET A 138 8.61 2.53 9.86
C MET A 138 9.01 1.21 9.16
N LYS A 139 8.28 0.12 9.45
CA LYS A 139 8.58 -1.22 8.94
C LYS A 139 8.42 -1.26 7.42
N GLY A 140 9.32 -1.94 6.73
CA GLY A 140 9.25 -2.07 5.28
C GLY A 140 9.56 -0.80 4.49
N PHE A 141 10.08 0.27 5.13
CA PHE A 141 10.46 1.53 4.47
C PHE A 141 11.98 1.71 4.37
N GLU A 142 12.39 2.33 3.27
CA GLU A 142 13.67 3.01 3.13
C GLU A 142 13.46 4.50 3.45
N VAL A 143 14.19 5.00 4.44
CA VAL A 143 14.14 6.38 4.92
C VAL A 143 15.51 7.03 4.75
N GLU A 144 15.60 8.06 3.92
CA GLU A 144 16.77 8.91 3.77
C GLU A 144 16.62 10.13 4.68
N TYR A 145 17.63 10.43 5.50
CA TYR A 145 17.64 11.57 6.42
C TYR A 145 18.40 12.78 5.82
N GLU A 146 18.13 13.97 6.35
CA GLU A 146 18.79 15.21 5.92
C GLU A 146 20.32 15.18 6.06
N ASP A 147 20.84 14.40 7.00
CA ASP A 147 22.29 14.21 7.22
C ASP A 147 22.94 13.21 6.25
N GLY A 148 22.16 12.70 5.29
CA GLY A 148 22.59 11.77 4.24
C GLY A 148 22.62 10.30 4.68
N LYS A 149 22.21 9.97 5.91
CA LYS A 149 22.05 8.57 6.34
C LYS A 149 20.80 7.96 5.72
N THR A 150 20.86 6.67 5.44
CA THR A 150 19.70 5.88 5.03
C THR A 150 19.46 4.76 6.03
N LYS A 151 18.23 4.63 6.52
CA LYS A 151 17.76 3.47 7.28
C LYS A 151 16.84 2.66 6.37
N ILE A 152 17.12 1.37 6.24
CA ILE A 152 16.25 0.44 5.53
C ILE A 152 15.73 -0.57 6.55
N ASP A 153 14.41 -0.59 6.71
CA ASP A 153 13.75 -1.61 7.52
C ASP A 153 13.16 -2.68 6.60
N GLN A 154 13.67 -3.89 6.70
CA GLN A 154 13.15 -5.05 5.97
C GLN A 154 12.19 -5.88 6.81
N GLU A 155 11.90 -5.45 8.05
CA GLU A 155 10.90 -6.11 8.88
C GLU A 155 9.54 -5.95 8.20
N MET A 156 8.90 -7.09 8.01
CA MET A 156 7.64 -7.22 7.32
C MET A 156 6.51 -7.15 8.36
N PRO A 157 5.37 -6.50 8.08
CA PRO A 157 4.22 -6.58 8.96
C PRO A 157 3.83 -8.04 9.20
N THR A 158 3.38 -8.32 10.41
CA THR A 158 2.76 -9.61 10.73
C THR A 158 1.63 -9.84 9.73
N LYS A 159 1.63 -10.98 9.01
CA LYS A 159 0.57 -11.29 8.04
C LYS A 159 -0.78 -11.17 8.76
N ALA A 160 -1.64 -10.29 8.27
CA ALA A 160 -2.99 -10.15 8.81
C ALA A 160 -3.73 -11.47 8.58
N THR A 161 -4.06 -12.18 9.66
CA THR A 161 -4.81 -13.44 9.61
C THR A 161 -6.29 -13.14 9.78
N ALA A 162 -7.15 -13.75 8.97
CA ALA A 162 -8.57 -13.79 9.26
C ALA A 162 -8.77 -14.53 10.60
N ALA A 163 -9.48 -13.93 11.55
CA ALA A 163 -9.91 -14.63 12.76
C ALA A 163 -10.84 -15.79 12.33
N ALA A 164 -10.52 -17.00 12.79
CA ALA A 164 -11.29 -18.22 12.53
C ALA A 164 -12.63 -18.24 13.28
#